data_AF-A0AAN8D4H9-F1
#
_entry.id   AF-A0AAN8D4H9-F1
#
_cell.length_a   1.000
_cell.length_b   1.000
_cell.length_c   1.000
_cell.angle_alpha   90.00
_cell.angle_beta   90.00
_cell.angle_gamma   90.00
#
_symmetry.space_group_name_H-M   'P 1'
#
loop_
_entity.id
_entity.type
_entity.pdbx_description
1 polymer ?
#
loop_
_entity_poly.entity_id
_entity_poly.type
_entity_poly.pdbx_seq_one_letter_code
_entity_poly.pdbx_strand_id
1 'polypeptide(L)' 'MQVGIVGRTGAGKSSLALGIFRILEEAKGRIFINGIDIAHIGLPDLRSRITIIPQVCTKINKLVDVMVDGPV' A
#
# COMPACT_ATOMS: atom_id res chain seq x y z
N MET A 1 3.48 11.08 -13.11
CA MET A 1 4.25 9.82 -13.16
C MET A 1 3.51 8.79 -12.33
N GLN A 2 3.28 7.59 -12.86
CA GLN A 2 2.68 6.47 -12.14
C GLN A 2 3.72 5.35 -12.05
N VAL A 3 3.84 4.72 -10.87
CA VAL A 3 4.76 3.61 -10.63
C VAL A 3 3.93 2.37 -10.31
N GLY A 4 4.18 1.28 -11.02
CA GLY A 4 3.55 -0.02 -10.79
C GLY A 4 4.51 -1.01 -10.14
N ILE A 5 4.00 -1.89 -9.28
CA ILE A 5 4.75 -2.98 -8.65
C ILE A 5 4.25 -4.30 -9.21
N VAL A 6 5.11 -5.06 -9.89
CA VAL A 6 4.77 -6.34 -10.54
C VAL A 6 5.66 -7.46 -10.03
N GLY A 7 5.18 -8.71 -10.10
CA GLY A 7 5.93 -9.89 -9.65
C GLY A 7 5.06 -11.13 -9.59
N ARG A 8 5.68 -12.30 -9.42
CA ARG A 8 4.95 -13.58 -9.29
C ARG A 8 4.04 -13.59 -8.05
N THR A 9 3.04 -14.46 -8.05
CA THR A 9 2.24 -14.75 -6.85
C THR A 9 3.17 -15.18 -5.71
N GLY A 10 2.91 -14.69 -4.49
CA GLY A 10 3.77 -14.94 -3.33
C GLY A 10 5.02 -14.05 -3.22
N ALA A 11 5.28 -13.14 -4.18
CA ALA A 11 6.40 -12.20 -4.10
C ALA A 11 6.26 -11.10 -3.01
N GLY A 12 5.16 -11.08 -2.26
CA GLY A 12 4.95 -10.13 -1.17
C GLY A 12 4.35 -8.78 -1.57
N LYS A 13 3.78 -8.65 -2.78
CA LYS A 13 3.15 -7.42 -3.28
C LYS A 13 1.98 -6.96 -2.37
N SER A 14 1.10 -7.88 -1.98
CA SER A 14 0.00 -7.60 -1.02
C SER A 14 0.55 -7.22 0.35
N SER A 15 1.57 -7.94 0.83
CA SER A 15 2.21 -7.67 2.11
C SER A 15 2.86 -6.28 2.15
N LEU A 16 3.46 -5.83 1.04
CA LEU A 16 4.01 -4.49 0.91
C LEU A 16 2.92 -3.42 1.00
N ALA A 17 1.80 -3.60 0.29
CA ALA A 17 0.66 -2.67 0.36
C ALA A 17 0.10 -2.57 1.80
N LEU A 18 -0.02 -3.70 2.50
CA LEU A 18 -0.45 -3.74 3.89
C LEU A 18 0.57 -3.10 4.86
N GLY A 19 1.87 -3.23 4.57
CA GLY A 19 2.95 -2.58 5.32
C GLY A 19 2.91 -1.05 5.17
N ILE A 20 2.68 -0.54 3.96
CA ILE A 20 2.51 0.91 3.70
C ILE A 20 1.32 1.47 4.49
N PHE A 21 0.24 0.70 4.62
CA PHE A 21 -0.92 1.07 5.42
C PHE A 21 -0.76 0.87 6.93
N ARG A 22 0.39 0.37 7.36
CA ARG A 22 0.68 -0.03 8.74
C ARG A 22 -0.44 -0.94 9.30
N ILE A 23 -0.92 -1.86 8.48
CA ILE A 23 -1.80 -2.97 8.88
C ILE A 23 -0.96 -4.13 9.40
N LEU A 24 0.24 -4.33 8.84
CA LEU A 24 1.25 -5.24 9.36
C LEU A 24 2.17 -4.47 10.30
N GLU A 25 2.24 -4.86 11.58
CA GLU A 25 3.07 -4.21 12.59
C GLU A 25 4.54 -4.66 12.54
N GLU A 26 4.84 -5.81 11.94
CA GLU A 26 6.16 -6.46 12.00
C GLU A 26 7.07 -6.23 10.77
N ALA A 27 6.88 -5.14 10.03
CA ALA A 27 7.77 -4.82 8.92
C ALA A 27 9.09 -4.21 9.43
N LYS A 28 10.20 -4.95 9.32
CA LYS A 28 11.54 -4.38 9.56
C LYS A 28 11.88 -3.37 8.45
N GLY A 29 12.25 -2.15 8.82
CA GLY A 29 12.62 -1.09 7.87
C GLY A 29 11.98 0.25 8.22
N ARG A 30 12.09 1.23 7.31
CA ARG A 30 11.42 2.54 7.42
C ARG A 30 10.82 2.91 6.08
N ILE A 31 9.61 3.47 6.11
CA ILE A 31 8.91 3.96 4.92
C ILE A 31 8.79 5.46 5.06
N PHE A 32 9.27 6.19 4.06
CA PHE A 32 9.23 7.65 4.06
C PHE A 32 8.23 8.13 3.01
N ILE A 33 7.32 9.02 3.39
CA ILE A 33 6.46 9.76 2.48
C ILE A 33 6.85 11.23 2.58
N ASN A 34 7.28 11.83 1.45
CA ASN A 34 7.80 13.20 1.41
C ASN A 34 8.93 13.46 2.41
N GLY A 35 9.79 12.46 2.65
CA GLY A 35 10.91 12.56 3.60
C GLY A 35 10.52 12.37 5.08
N ILE A 36 9.24 12.18 5.39
CA ILE A 36 8.76 11.94 6.76
C ILE A 36 8.56 10.44 6.96
N ASP A 37 9.12 9.89 8.03
CA ASP A 37 8.89 8.49 8.41
C ASP A 37 7.42 8.31 8.83
N ILE A 38 6.71 7.43 8.12
CA ILE A 38 5.28 7.18 8.38
C ILE A 38 5.03 6.56 9.75
N ALA A 39 6.06 6.00 10.40
CA ALA A 39 5.97 5.47 11.76
C ALA A 39 5.65 6.57 12.79
N HIS A 40 6.06 7.82 12.52
CA HIS A 40 5.79 8.98 13.38
C HIS A 40 4.46 9.67 13.07
N ILE A 41 3.77 9.28 11.99
CA ILE A 41 2.48 9.84 11.60
C ILE A 41 1.35 9.07 12.29
N GLY A 42 0.31 9.76 12.78
CA GLY A 42 -0.87 9.10 13.34
C GLY A 42 -1.62 8.30 12.26
N LEU A 43 -2.14 7.11 12.61
CA LEU A 43 -2.89 6.26 11.68
C LEU A 43 -4.03 6.99 10.93
N PRO A 44 -4.83 7.88 11.58
CA PRO A 44 -5.87 8.62 10.87
C PRO A 44 -5.31 9.58 9.80
N ASP A 45 -4.24 10.29 10.10
CA ASP A 45 -3.61 11.22 9.14
C ASP A 45 -2.95 10.45 8.00
N LEU A 46 -2.24 9.36 8.31
CA LEU A 46 -1.65 8.48 7.29
C LEU A 46 -2.71 7.90 6.35
N ARG A 47 -3.79 7.32 6.90
CA ARG A 47 -4.88 6.71 6.12
C ARG A 47 -5.76 7.72 5.39
N SER A 48 -5.74 9.00 5.78
CA SER A 48 -6.43 10.06 5.03
C SER A 48 -5.73 10.40 3.71
N ARG A 49 -4.43 10.11 3.62
CA ARG A 49 -3.55 10.46 2.48
C ARG A 49 -3.29 9.29 1.52
N ILE A 50 -3.67 8.08 1.90
CA ILE A 50 -3.45 6.86 1.12
C ILE A 50 -4.79 6.12 0.98
N THR A 51 -5.07 5.54 -0.19
CA THR A 51 -6.28 4.74 -0.44
C THR A 51 -5.86 3.35 -0.93
N ILE A 52 -6.39 2.27 -0.32
CA ILE A 52 -6.27 0.90 -0.85
C ILE A 52 -7.48 0.61 -1.71
N ILE A 53 -7.24 0.01 -2.88
CA ILE A 53 -8.28 -0.64 -3.67
C ILE A 53 -8.17 -2.15 -3.40
N PRO A 54 -9.16 -2.77 -2.76
CA PRO A 54 -9.12 -4.19 -2.46
C PRO A 54 -9.14 -5.01 -3.75
N GLN A 55 -8.39 -6.12 -3.76
CA GLN A 55 -8.32 -7.07 -4.89
C GLN A 55 -9.65 -7.78 -5.15
N VAL A 56 -10.53 -7.86 -4.14
CA VAL A 56 -11.90 -8.36 -4.28
C VAL A 56 -12.83 -7.21 -4.65
N CYS A 57 -13.48 -7.35 -5.80
CA CYS A 57 -14.33 -6.34 -6.45
C CYS A 57 -15.32 -5.68 -5.48
N THR A 58 -14.96 -4.50 -4.98
CA THR A 58 -15.85 -3.63 -4.20
C THR A 58 -15.65 -2.22 -4.75
N LYS A 59 -16.72 -1.58 -5.24
CA LYS A 59 -16.64 -0.23 -5.83
C LYS A 59 -16.21 0.79 -4.77
N ILE A 60 -15.07 1.46 -4.97
CA ILE A 60 -14.59 2.55 -4.09
C ILE A 60 -14.26 3.79 -4.94
N ASN A 61 -14.84 4.94 -4.58
CA ASN A 61 -14.60 6.24 -5.20
C ASN A 61 -13.40 6.96 -4.55
N LYS A 62 -12.17 6.63 -4.97
CA LYS A 62 -10.95 7.47 -4.96
C LYS A 62 -9.76 6.60 -5.41
N LEU A 63 -9.09 6.99 -6.49
CA LEU A 63 -8.14 6.13 -7.21
C LEU A 63 -6.67 6.47 -6.87
N VAL A 64 -6.00 5.51 -6.24
CA VAL A 64 -4.57 5.23 -6.48
C VAL A 64 -4.52 3.74 -6.83
N ASP A 65 -4.04 3.44 -8.02
CA ASP A 65 -4.08 2.08 -8.56
C ASP A 65 -2.88 1.27 -8.07
N VAL A 66 -3.12 0.31 -7.18
CA VAL A 66 -2.14 -0.72 -6.80
C VAL A 66 -2.75 -2.05 -7.20
N MET A 67 -2.54 -2.43 -8.46
CA MET A 67 -2.90 -3.74 -8.99
C MET A 67 -1.97 -4.78 -8.36
N VAL A 68 -2.48 -5.56 -7.41
CA VAL A 68 -1.67 -6.55 -6.69
C VAL A 68 -1.56 -7.87 -7.42
N ASP A 69 -2.40 -8.21 -8.41
CA ASP A 69 -2.13 -9.29 -9.35
C ASP A 69 -2.80 -9.01 -10.72
N GLY A 70 -2.10 -9.36 -11.81
CA GLY A 70 -2.60 -9.39 -13.19
C GLY A 70 -2.28 -10.75 -13.82
N PRO A 71 -2.97 -11.17 -14.91
CA PRO A 71 -2.65 -12.44 -15.56
C PRO A 71 -1.20 -12.43 -16.02
N VAL A 72 -0.52 -13.56 -15.79
CA VAL A 72 0.90 -13.80 -16.14
C VAL A 72 1.20 -13.45 -17.59
#